data_AF-D7B003-F1
#
_entry.id   AF-D7B003-F1
#
_cell.length_a   1.000
_cell.length_b   1.000
_cell.length_c   1.000
_cell.angle_alpha   90.00
_cell.angle_beta   90.00
_cell.angle_gamma   90.00
#
_symmetry.space_group_name_H-M   'P 1'
#
loop_
_entity.id
_entity.type
_entity.pdbx_description
1 polymer ?
#
loop_
_entity_poly.entity_id
_entity_poly.type
_entity_poly.pdbx_seq_one_letter_code
_entity_poly.pdbx_strand_id
1 'polypeptide(L)'
;MQKKTLRRIAITAVAAPALAFGAPALASADAYYEVESSGANSHGAYNYELEAFAGDGKSWFEESFNVAGKGGAYSSSTESGAG
;
A
#
# COMPACT_ATOMS: atom_id res chain seq x y z
N MET A 1 -34.88 -11.98 29.13
CA MET A 1 -33.97 -12.12 27.97
C MET A 1 -32.54 -12.36 28.47
N GLN A 2 -31.81 -13.28 27.85
CA GLN A 2 -30.72 -14.03 28.47
C GLN A 2 -29.39 -13.27 28.58
N LYS A 3 -28.84 -13.16 29.81
CA LYS A 3 -27.51 -12.58 30.11
C LYS A 3 -26.36 -13.18 29.27
N LYS A 4 -26.55 -14.40 28.75
CA LYS A 4 -25.59 -15.10 27.87
C LYS A 4 -25.49 -14.48 26.46
N THR A 5 -26.58 -13.95 25.91
CA THR A 5 -26.60 -13.36 24.57
C THR A 5 -25.85 -12.02 24.56
N LEU A 6 -26.03 -11.22 25.60
CA LEU A 6 -25.37 -9.91 25.73
C LEU A 6 -23.84 -10.05 25.85
N ARG A 7 -23.35 -11.06 26.60
CA ARG A 7 -21.91 -11.35 26.71
C ARG A 7 -21.29 -11.79 25.38
N ARG A 8 -22.01 -12.57 24.56
CA ARG A 8 -21.51 -13.00 23.24
C ARG A 8 -21.36 -11.83 22.29
N ILE A 9 -22.31 -10.89 22.28
CA ILE A 9 -22.25 -9.67 21.46
C ILE A 9 -21.11 -8.77 21.92
N ALA A 10 -20.92 -8.58 23.22
CA ALA A 10 -19.83 -7.77 23.75
C ALA A 10 -18.45 -8.32 23.37
N ILE A 11 -18.27 -9.65 23.42
CA ILE A 11 -16.99 -10.28 23.05
C ILE A 11 -16.73 -10.18 21.55
N THR A 12 -17.74 -10.40 20.70
CA THR A 12 -17.58 -10.26 19.24
C THR A 12 -17.37 -8.82 18.81
N ALA A 13 -18.00 -7.85 19.47
CA ALA A 13 -17.84 -6.44 19.19
C ALA A 13 -16.45 -5.89 19.56
N VAL A 14 -15.72 -6.54 20.46
CA VAL A 14 -14.34 -6.16 20.83
C VAL A 14 -13.32 -6.97 20.02
N ALA A 15 -13.54 -8.28 19.86
CA ALA A 15 -12.62 -9.15 19.15
C ALA A 15 -12.61 -8.90 17.63
N ALA A 16 -13.76 -8.54 17.01
CA ALA A 16 -13.81 -8.31 15.57
C ALA A 16 -13.06 -7.05 15.12
N PRO A 17 -13.21 -5.88 15.78
CA PRO A 17 -12.35 -4.73 15.51
C PRO A 17 -10.91 -5.00 15.91
N ALA A 18 -10.64 -5.74 17.00
CA ALA A 18 -9.26 -6.10 17.33
C ALA A 18 -8.61 -7.03 16.31
N LEU A 19 -9.35 -7.87 15.59
CA LEU A 19 -8.82 -8.67 14.47
C LEU A 19 -8.75 -7.84 13.18
N ALA A 20 -9.71 -6.95 12.92
CA ALA A 20 -9.77 -6.11 11.72
C ALA A 20 -8.79 -4.93 11.76
N PHE A 21 -8.53 -4.37 12.93
CA PHE A 21 -7.50 -3.34 13.19
C PHE A 21 -6.20 -3.94 13.74
N GLY A 22 -6.22 -5.16 14.27
CA GLY A 22 -5.00 -5.88 14.67
C GLY A 22 -4.32 -6.63 13.52
N ALA A 23 -5.04 -7.00 12.46
CA ALA A 23 -4.40 -7.56 11.26
C ALA A 23 -3.48 -6.54 10.55
N PRO A 24 -3.86 -5.26 10.38
CA PRO A 24 -2.93 -4.22 9.91
C PRO A 24 -1.79 -3.92 10.90
N ALA A 25 -2.07 -4.01 12.21
CA ALA A 25 -1.05 -3.73 13.23
C ALA A 25 0.02 -4.83 13.31
N LEU A 26 -0.32 -6.09 13.02
CA LEU A 26 0.63 -7.20 12.92
C LEU A 26 1.35 -7.26 11.56
N ALA A 27 0.78 -6.65 10.51
CA ALA A 27 1.45 -6.47 9.22
C ALA A 27 2.49 -5.31 9.24
N SER A 28 2.58 -4.57 10.35
CA SER A 28 3.56 -3.49 10.56
C SER A 28 4.88 -4.01 11.15
N ALA A 29 5.34 -5.19 10.75
CA ALA A 29 6.69 -5.65 11.08
C ALA A 29 7.70 -5.25 9.99
N ASP A 30 7.21 -5.13 8.75
CA ASP A 30 7.95 -4.61 7.62
C ASP A 30 6.92 -4.42 6.49
N ALA A 31 6.51 -3.19 6.21
CA ALA A 31 5.48 -2.89 5.23
C ALA A 31 6.13 -2.62 3.89
N TYR A 32 6.08 -3.59 2.98
CA TYR A 32 6.50 -3.46 1.59
C TYR A 32 5.27 -3.39 0.68
N TYR A 33 5.21 -2.35 -0.15
CA TYR A 33 4.16 -2.09 -1.11
C TYR A 33 4.80 -1.76 -2.45
N GLU A 34 4.48 -2.55 -3.46
CA GLU A 34 4.99 -2.39 -4.82
C GLU A 34 3.80 -2.41 -5.78
N VAL A 35 3.71 -1.41 -6.65
CA VAL A 35 2.73 -1.32 -7.72
C VAL A 35 3.43 -0.91 -8.99
N GLU A 36 3.44 -1.81 -9.96
CA GLU A 36 3.84 -1.53 -11.32
C GLU A 36 2.62 -1.52 -12.24
N SER A 37 2.50 -0.48 -13.07
CA SER A 37 1.50 -0.36 -14.10
C SER A 37 2.15 0.13 -15.39
N SER A 38 2.32 -0.78 -16.35
CA SER A 38 2.79 -0.46 -17.69
C SER A 38 1.70 -0.66 -18.74
N GLY A 39 1.78 0.10 -19.83
CA GLY A 39 0.82 0.01 -20.91
C GLY A 39 1.36 0.64 -22.19
N ALA A 40 0.80 0.22 -23.32
CA ALA A 40 1.11 0.80 -24.61
C ALA A 40 -0.20 1.19 -25.32
N ASN A 41 -0.24 2.42 -25.82
CA ASN A 41 -1.34 2.93 -26.63
C ASN A 41 -0.81 3.36 -28.01
N SER A 42 -1.72 3.74 -28.91
CA SER A 42 -1.40 4.16 -30.27
C SER A 42 -0.47 5.39 -30.37
N HIS A 43 -0.28 6.11 -29.26
CA HIS A 43 0.53 7.32 -29.17
C HIS A 43 1.85 7.11 -28.41
N GLY A 44 2.04 5.97 -27.75
CA GLY A 44 3.27 5.65 -27.01
C GLY A 44 3.09 4.58 -25.93
N ALA A 45 4.19 4.20 -25.29
CA ALA A 45 4.21 3.39 -24.09
C ALA A 45 4.27 4.29 -22.85
N TYR A 46 3.63 3.87 -21.77
CA TYR A 46 3.81 4.44 -20.45
C TYR A 46 4.13 3.33 -19.45
N ASN A 47 4.85 3.70 -18.40
CA ASN A 47 5.19 2.86 -17.27
C ASN A 47 5.10 3.73 -16.01
N TYR A 48 4.48 3.18 -14.99
CA TYR A 48 4.33 3.78 -13.66
C TYR A 48 4.75 2.74 -12.64
N GLU A 49 5.61 3.12 -11.72
CA GLU A 49 6.14 2.26 -10.67
C GLU A 49 6.04 3.04 -9.36
N LEU A 50 5.49 2.40 -8.33
CA LEU A 50 5.41 2.95 -6.99
C LEU A 50 5.82 1.86 -6.01
N GLU A 51 6.91 2.13 -5.31
CA GLU A 51 7.50 1.25 -4.32
C GLU A 51 7.58 1.98 -2.99
N ALA A 52 7.11 1.35 -1.93
CA ALA A 52 7.13 1.91 -0.59
C ALA A 52 7.49 0.83 0.41
N PHE A 53 8.42 1.15 1.29
CA PHE A 53 8.91 0.26 2.32
C PHE A 53 8.93 0.98 3.66
N ALA A 54 8.51 0.31 4.72
CA ALA A 54 8.64 0.79 6.10
C ALA A 54 8.95 -0.39 7.04
N GLY A 55 10.19 -0.45 7.52
CA GLY A 55 10.71 -1.56 8.31
C GLY A 55 12.00 -1.22 9.03
N ASP A 56 12.23 -1.84 10.18
CA ASP A 56 13.47 -1.74 10.96
C ASP A 56 14.01 -0.31 11.17
N GLY A 57 13.10 0.63 11.48
CA GLY A 57 13.44 2.04 11.72
C GLY A 57 13.77 2.86 10.47
N LYS A 58 13.65 2.26 9.28
CA LYS A 58 13.85 2.91 7.99
C LYS A 58 12.55 2.89 7.20
N SER A 59 12.35 3.92 6.40
CA SER A 59 11.28 3.99 5.43
C SER A 59 11.83 4.59 4.17
N TRP A 60 11.40 4.07 3.03
CA TRP A 60 11.73 4.65 1.74
C TRP A 60 10.55 4.50 0.79
N PHE A 61 10.50 5.42 -0.15
CA PHE A 61 9.43 5.58 -1.11
C PHE A 61 10.07 5.96 -2.43
N GLU A 62 9.74 5.24 -3.47
CA GLU A 62 10.12 5.52 -4.84
C GLU A 62 8.86 5.55 -5.70
N GLU A 63 8.68 6.63 -6.46
CA GLU A 63 7.67 6.73 -7.49
C GLU A 63 8.36 7.11 -8.79
N SER A 64 8.17 6.31 -9.84
CA SER A 64 8.65 6.61 -11.17
C SER A 64 7.51 6.58 -12.18
N PHE A 65 7.55 7.53 -13.11
CA PHE A 65 6.63 7.61 -14.23
C PHE A 65 7.40 7.91 -15.50
N ASN A 66 7.20 7.05 -16.49
CA ASN A 66 7.85 7.13 -17.78
C ASN A 66 6.78 7.07 -18.88
N VAL A 67 6.87 7.95 -19.86
CA VAL A 67 6.06 7.87 -21.07
C VAL A 67 6.93 8.16 -22.28
N ALA A 68 6.88 7.29 -23.28
CA ALA A 68 7.64 7.41 -24.51
C ALA A 68 6.71 7.20 -25.70
N GLY A 69 6.63 8.21 -26.57
CA GLY A 69 5.67 8.22 -27.67
C GLY A 69 6.15 8.99 -28.89
N LYS A 70 5.26 9.07 -29.88
CA LYS A 70 5.56 9.71 -31.18
C LYS A 70 5.89 11.20 -31.06
N GLY A 71 5.49 11.83 -29.95
CA GLY A 71 5.75 13.24 -29.63
C GLY A 71 6.93 13.50 -28.68
N GLY A 72 7.66 12.47 -28.27
CA GLY A 72 8.78 12.59 -27.34
C GLY A 72 8.68 11.63 -26.15
N ALA A 73 9.67 11.71 -25.27
CA ALA A 73 9.74 10.96 -24.03
C ALA A 73 9.75 11.92 -22.83
N TYR A 74 9.03 11.53 -21.78
CA TYR A 74 9.01 12.20 -20.50
C TYR A 74 9.23 11.17 -19.40
N SER A 75 10.07 11.51 -18.44
CA SER A 75 10.39 10.69 -17.28
C SER A 75 10.39 11.58 -16.05
N SER A 76 9.79 11.08 -14.99
CA SER A 76 9.77 11.69 -13.67
C SER A 76 10.04 10.61 -12.64
N SER A 77 10.90 10.90 -11.68
CA SER A 77 11.14 10.03 -10.53
C SER A 77 11.17 10.87 -9.26
N THR A 78 10.58 10.32 -8.20
CA THR A 78 10.54 10.88 -6.86
C THR A 78 11.00 9.80 -5.91
N GLU A 79 12.13 10.02 -5.25
CA GLU A 79 12.63 9.15 -4.20
C GLU A 79 12.59 9.92 -2.87
N SER A 80 12.22 9.26 -1.78
CA SER A 80 12.23 9.81 -0.43
C SER A 80 12.50 8.72 0.59
N GLY A 81 13.39 9.00 1.54
CA GLY A 81 13.73 8.06 2.60
C GLY A 81 13.85 8.75 3.96
N ALA A 82 13.51 8.04 5.02
CA ALA A 82 13.68 8.46 6.40
C ALA A 82 14.21 7.29 7.24
N GLY A 83 15.24 7.54 8.05
CA GLY A 83 15.88 6.56 8.94
C GLY A 83 16.72 7.23 10.01
#